data_AF-A0A5S3P5X8-F1
#
_entry.id   AF-A0A5S3P5X8-F1
#
_cell.length_a   1.000
_cell.length_b   1.000
_cell.length_c   1.000
_cell.angle_alpha   90.00
_cell.angle_beta   90.00
_cell.angle_gamma   90.00
#
_symmetry.space_group_name_H-M   'P 1'
#
loop_
_entity.id
_entity.type
_entity.pdbx_description
1 polymer ?
#
loop_
_entity_poly.entity_id
_entity_poly.type
_entity_poly.pdbx_seq_one_letter_code
_entity_poly.pdbx_strand_id
1 'polypeptide(L)'
;MRLAIVICLSLAACTALEPLSVDAGTAALPTGATLQPSGHLSIGVTPPSAFPDDPPPMPTQLDSFARKTSLGSAADRDRAWQEVSLSPDTRAEFQRLRELLTREEAGNFIDVRLVHEPRLMGEFAFRRDGAATLARYTSDPQFRAVTINVDPAALERLREEWLERMQDGGPITSLSVITLEGRIELGVGAEEADFRRLAKRKGWDLSDPRLDFQFPPPQPEAFTDPRLASFVRAFAREDSAAGIRLTALGTGRIVLDDGCFRMADEAGKPQGNLVMFARGSQLTRDAQGYLAITGEEADALYRIGERGAWGGPNGVDEKSPAVRALRKACGSDEIINVAAPRSERLFALPFPLWVLDYAHTKDMTYQAAWREVIACLEKQEKQGRRGLDARDRCITQYNGWDYTGDVMPPPPGS
;
A
#
# COMPACT_ATOMS: atom_id res chain seq x y z
N MET A 1 -14.95 87.73 -10.87
CA MET A 1 -16.13 86.93 -11.24
C MET A 1 -16.08 85.62 -10.47
N ARG A 2 -16.98 85.44 -9.50
CA ARG A 2 -17.09 84.21 -8.69
C ARG A 2 -18.02 83.24 -9.43
N LEU A 3 -17.58 82.01 -9.68
CA LEU A 3 -18.47 80.92 -10.09
C LEU A 3 -18.27 79.74 -9.12
N ALA A 4 -19.38 79.35 -8.51
CA ALA A 4 -19.49 78.33 -7.48
C ALA A 4 -19.61 76.93 -8.08
N ILE A 5 -19.00 75.96 -7.39
CA ILE A 5 -19.04 74.53 -7.69
C ILE A 5 -20.33 73.96 -7.08
N VAL A 6 -21.13 73.27 -7.89
CA VAL A 6 -22.33 72.54 -7.47
C VAL A 6 -21.93 71.10 -7.13
N ILE A 7 -22.22 70.69 -5.89
CA ILE A 7 -22.07 69.33 -5.37
C ILE A 7 -23.42 68.61 -5.55
N CYS A 8 -23.45 67.53 -6.33
CA CYS A 8 -24.58 66.62 -6.41
C CYS A 8 -24.48 65.56 -5.29
N LEU A 9 -25.41 65.61 -4.33
CA LEU A 9 -25.71 64.51 -3.42
C LEU A 9 -26.55 63.46 -4.15
N SER A 10 -26.11 62.20 -4.13
CA SER A 10 -26.93 61.03 -4.44
C SER A 10 -27.14 60.20 -3.18
N LEU A 11 -28.41 60.12 -2.76
CA LEU A 11 -28.91 59.27 -1.67
C LEU A 11 -28.70 57.79 -1.99
N ALA A 12 -27.99 57.05 -1.13
CA ALA A 12 -27.98 55.59 -1.13
C ALA A 12 -28.94 55.09 -0.05
N ALA A 13 -29.94 54.31 -0.47
CA ALA A 13 -30.94 53.70 0.37
C ALA A 13 -30.31 52.64 1.30
N CYS A 14 -30.65 52.71 2.59
CA CYS A 14 -30.40 51.63 3.55
C CYS A 14 -31.28 50.42 3.20
N THR A 15 -30.71 49.42 2.52
CA THR A 15 -31.24 48.05 2.55
C THR A 15 -30.79 47.40 3.85
N ALA A 16 -31.74 47.14 4.75
CA ALA A 16 -31.53 46.29 5.90
C ALA A 16 -31.08 44.91 5.40
N LEU A 17 -29.88 44.49 5.79
CA LEU A 17 -29.43 43.11 5.63
C LEU A 17 -30.28 42.26 6.57
N GLU A 18 -31.23 41.51 6.01
CA GLU A 18 -31.80 40.35 6.67
C GLU A 18 -30.64 39.42 7.05
N PRO A 19 -30.58 38.92 8.30
CA PRO A 19 -29.63 37.89 8.64
C PRO A 19 -29.92 36.69 7.74
N LEU A 20 -28.93 36.29 6.95
CA LEU A 20 -28.92 35.01 6.26
C LEU A 20 -29.22 33.94 7.31
N SER A 21 -30.45 33.43 7.32
CA SER A 21 -30.77 32.16 7.95
C SER A 21 -29.96 31.13 7.19
N VAL A 22 -28.80 30.80 7.75
CA VAL A 22 -28.11 29.56 7.41
C VAL A 22 -29.06 28.47 7.88
N ASP A 23 -29.92 28.00 6.98
CA ASP A 23 -30.44 26.65 7.10
C ASP A 23 -29.20 25.75 7.00
N ALA A 24 -28.59 25.54 8.17
CA ALA A 24 -27.75 24.40 8.42
C ALA A 24 -28.68 23.21 8.26
N GLY A 25 -28.88 22.77 7.01
CA GLY A 25 -29.41 21.44 6.73
C GLY A 25 -28.56 20.50 7.55
N THR A 26 -29.10 20.03 8.68
CA THR A 26 -28.39 19.27 9.68
C THR A 26 -27.95 17.99 9.01
N ALA A 27 -26.74 18.00 8.44
CA ALA A 27 -26.10 16.80 7.97
C ALA A 27 -26.07 15.89 9.20
N ALA A 28 -26.83 14.80 9.14
CA ALA A 28 -26.96 13.87 10.27
C ALA A 28 -25.55 13.57 10.78
N LEU A 29 -25.34 13.67 12.09
CA LEU A 29 -24.01 13.41 12.66
C LEU A 29 -23.60 11.97 12.33
N PRO A 30 -22.30 11.70 12.12
CA PRO A 30 -21.83 10.32 12.01
C PRO A 30 -22.27 9.48 13.21
N THR A 31 -22.58 8.20 12.97
CA THR A 31 -22.99 7.26 14.00
C THR A 31 -21.94 7.19 15.12
N GLY A 32 -22.38 7.33 16.37
CA GLY A 32 -21.50 7.30 17.54
C GLY A 32 -20.73 8.60 17.81
N ALA A 33 -20.92 9.66 17.00
CA ALA A 33 -20.29 10.95 17.21
C ALA A 33 -21.10 11.88 18.12
N THR A 34 -20.40 12.67 18.92
CA THR A 34 -20.97 13.76 19.73
C THR A 34 -20.41 15.09 19.26
N LEU A 35 -21.27 16.07 19.00
CA LEU A 35 -20.84 17.44 18.69
C LEU A 35 -20.46 18.17 19.98
N GLN A 36 -19.21 18.62 20.07
CA GLN A 36 -18.70 19.38 21.21
C GLN A 36 -19.15 20.84 21.16
N PRO A 37 -19.09 21.58 22.29
CA PRO A 37 -19.36 23.03 22.31
C PRO A 37 -18.48 23.84 21.35
N SER A 38 -17.32 23.31 20.96
CA SER A 38 -16.42 23.92 19.98
C SER A 38 -16.95 23.87 18.53
N GLY A 39 -18.00 23.09 18.27
CA GLY A 39 -18.52 22.80 16.93
C GLY A 39 -17.86 21.60 16.23
N HIS A 40 -16.95 20.87 16.88
CA HIS A 40 -16.27 19.71 16.30
C HIS A 40 -16.74 18.40 16.93
N LEU A 41 -16.48 17.28 16.26
CA LEU A 41 -16.93 15.96 16.74
C LEU A 41 -15.95 15.32 17.73
N SER A 42 -16.48 14.56 18.67
CA SER A 42 -15.75 13.53 19.41
C SER A 42 -16.37 12.15 19.19
N ILE A 43 -15.50 11.15 19.04
CA ILE A 43 -15.84 9.73 18.87
C ILE A 43 -14.83 8.93 19.70
N GLY A 44 -15.30 8.22 20.73
CA GLY A 44 -14.46 7.37 21.58
C GLY A 44 -14.40 5.92 21.09
N VAL A 45 -15.37 5.09 21.50
CA VAL A 45 -15.44 3.68 21.12
C VAL A 45 -16.57 3.47 20.12
N THR A 46 -16.27 2.84 18.99
CA THR A 46 -17.27 2.35 18.04
C THR A 46 -17.21 0.82 17.93
N PRO A 47 -18.32 0.15 17.56
CA PRO A 47 -18.31 -1.27 17.30
C PRO A 47 -17.38 -1.60 16.12
N PRO A 48 -16.61 -2.70 16.21
CA PRO A 48 -15.79 -3.17 15.10
C PRO A 48 -16.64 -3.45 13.85
N SER A 49 -16.03 -3.23 12.68
CA SER A 49 -16.62 -3.56 11.37
C SER A 49 -17.15 -4.99 11.33
N ALA A 50 -18.31 -5.23 10.73
CA ALA A 50 -18.91 -6.57 10.70
C ALA A 50 -18.05 -7.54 9.88
N PHE A 51 -18.05 -8.83 10.24
CA PHE A 51 -17.49 -9.84 9.35
C PHE A 51 -18.29 -9.88 8.03
N PRO A 52 -17.64 -10.13 6.88
CA PRO A 52 -18.35 -10.26 5.63
C PRO A 52 -19.12 -11.59 5.59
N ASP A 53 -20.39 -11.52 5.16
CA ASP A 53 -21.25 -12.70 5.02
C ASP A 53 -20.76 -13.62 3.88
N ASP A 54 -20.29 -13.01 2.80
CA ASP A 54 -19.77 -13.71 1.64
C ASP A 54 -18.27 -13.94 1.74
N PRO A 55 -17.77 -15.10 1.30
CA PRO A 55 -16.35 -15.34 1.23
C PRO A 55 -15.70 -14.41 0.19
N PRO A 56 -14.40 -14.14 0.34
CA PRO A 56 -13.64 -13.50 -0.75
C PRO A 56 -13.75 -14.34 -2.04
N PRO A 57 -13.52 -13.74 -3.22
CA PRO A 57 -13.56 -14.48 -4.48
C PRO A 57 -12.74 -15.76 -4.41
N MET A 58 -13.35 -16.89 -4.80
CA MET A 58 -12.69 -18.18 -4.76
C MET A 58 -11.40 -18.12 -5.60
N PRO A 59 -10.25 -18.52 -5.06
CA PRO A 59 -9.01 -18.59 -5.81
C PRO A 59 -9.20 -19.42 -7.09
N THR A 60 -9.01 -18.79 -8.26
CA THR A 60 -9.11 -19.47 -9.56
C THR A 60 -7.87 -20.33 -9.86
N GLN A 61 -6.75 -20.06 -9.18
CA GLN A 61 -5.56 -20.89 -9.19
C GLN A 61 -5.64 -21.90 -8.04
N LEU A 62 -6.43 -22.95 -8.26
CA LEU A 62 -6.50 -24.15 -7.40
C LEU A 62 -5.16 -24.88 -7.26
N ASP A 63 -4.19 -24.51 -8.10
CA ASP A 63 -2.89 -25.13 -8.31
C ASP A 63 -1.74 -24.22 -7.85
N SER A 64 -1.97 -23.42 -6.81
CA SER A 64 -0.90 -22.58 -6.24
C SER A 64 0.31 -23.48 -5.95
N PHE A 65 1.49 -23.01 -6.35
CA PHE A 65 2.75 -23.70 -6.08
C PHE A 65 2.83 -24.20 -4.63
N ALA A 66 2.33 -23.40 -3.67
CA ALA A 66 2.21 -23.75 -2.26
C ALA A 66 1.34 -25.01 -2.01
N ARG A 67 0.20 -25.15 -2.69
CA ARG A 67 -0.67 -26.33 -2.56
C ARG A 67 -0.03 -27.58 -3.16
N LYS A 68 0.49 -27.50 -4.39
CA LYS A 68 1.20 -28.64 -5.03
C LYS A 68 2.38 -29.10 -4.20
N THR A 69 3.16 -28.16 -3.64
CA THR A 69 4.36 -28.46 -2.84
C THR A 69 4.06 -28.90 -1.41
N SER A 70 2.92 -28.52 -0.82
CA SER A 70 2.59 -28.87 0.57
C SER A 70 1.66 -30.08 0.71
N LEU A 71 0.70 -30.23 -0.21
CA LEU A 71 -0.38 -31.23 -0.14
C LEU A 71 -0.38 -32.22 -1.32
N GLY A 72 0.39 -31.95 -2.38
CA GLY A 72 0.50 -32.83 -3.54
C GLY A 72 1.31 -34.10 -3.28
N SER A 73 1.17 -35.09 -4.17
CA SER A 73 2.04 -36.28 -4.15
C SER A 73 3.51 -35.89 -4.33
N ALA A 74 4.47 -36.77 -4.01
CA ALA A 74 5.88 -36.48 -4.27
C ALA A 74 6.13 -36.07 -5.74
N ALA A 75 5.44 -36.72 -6.68
CA ALA A 75 5.51 -36.38 -8.10
C ALA A 75 4.92 -35.00 -8.42
N ASP A 76 3.84 -34.59 -7.75
CA ASP A 76 3.24 -33.26 -7.94
C ASP A 76 4.13 -32.16 -7.34
N ARG A 77 4.76 -32.42 -6.20
CA ARG A 77 5.76 -31.53 -5.60
C ARG A 77 6.95 -31.34 -6.53
N ASP A 78 7.51 -32.43 -7.03
CA ASP A 78 8.66 -32.40 -7.94
C ASP A 78 8.31 -31.66 -9.24
N ARG A 79 7.12 -31.90 -9.81
CA ARG A 79 6.63 -31.19 -10.99
C ARG A 79 6.45 -29.70 -10.74
N ALA A 80 5.85 -29.32 -9.61
CA ALA A 80 5.68 -27.91 -9.24
C ALA A 80 7.03 -27.19 -9.10
N TRP A 81 8.02 -27.84 -8.48
CA TRP A 81 9.38 -27.29 -8.38
C TRP A 81 10.06 -27.19 -9.76
N GLN A 82 9.84 -28.14 -10.66
CA GLN A 82 10.36 -28.09 -12.03
C GLN A 82 9.71 -26.99 -12.88
N GLU A 83 8.45 -26.64 -12.65
CA GLU A 83 7.75 -25.57 -13.36
C GLU A 83 8.32 -24.17 -13.03
N VAL A 84 8.74 -23.96 -11.77
CA VAL A 84 9.17 -22.63 -11.28
C VAL A 84 10.68 -22.48 -11.10
N SER A 85 11.45 -23.56 -11.22
CA SER A 85 12.90 -23.56 -11.00
C SER A 85 13.67 -24.09 -12.19
N LEU A 86 14.88 -23.56 -12.39
CA LEU A 86 15.86 -24.24 -13.24
C LEU A 86 16.23 -25.58 -12.62
N SER A 87 16.35 -26.61 -13.46
CA SER A 87 16.93 -27.89 -13.08
C SER A 87 18.33 -27.68 -12.46
N PRO A 88 18.81 -28.57 -11.56
CA PRO A 88 20.15 -28.45 -11.00
C PRO A 88 21.23 -28.27 -12.06
N ASP A 89 21.15 -29.03 -13.16
CA ASP A 89 22.10 -28.97 -14.27
C ASP A 89 22.01 -27.64 -15.03
N THR A 90 20.80 -27.19 -15.38
CA THR A 90 20.59 -25.89 -16.04
C THR A 90 21.05 -24.73 -15.15
N ARG A 91 20.87 -24.83 -13.83
CA ARG A 91 21.33 -23.83 -12.87
C ARG A 91 22.85 -23.78 -12.78
N ALA A 92 23.50 -24.93 -12.70
CA ALA A 92 24.96 -25.03 -12.72
C ALA A 92 25.52 -24.45 -14.02
N GLU A 93 24.89 -24.78 -15.15
CA GLU A 93 25.25 -24.28 -16.47
C GLU A 93 25.05 -22.77 -16.60
N PHE A 94 23.93 -22.24 -16.10
CA PHE A 94 23.66 -20.81 -16.07
C PHE A 94 24.75 -20.04 -15.31
N GLN A 95 25.15 -20.51 -14.12
CA GLN A 95 26.22 -19.88 -13.34
C GLN A 95 27.57 -20.01 -14.05
N ARG A 96 27.89 -21.19 -14.60
CA ARG A 96 29.12 -21.42 -15.36
C ARG A 96 29.23 -20.45 -16.54
N LEU A 97 28.17 -20.32 -17.33
CA LEU A 97 28.13 -19.41 -18.48
C LEU A 97 28.28 -17.95 -18.04
N ARG A 98 27.59 -17.53 -16.97
CA ARG A 98 27.72 -16.17 -16.43
C ARG A 98 29.16 -15.85 -16.05
N GLU A 99 29.80 -16.71 -15.27
CA GLU A 99 31.19 -16.51 -14.85
C GLU A 99 32.16 -16.52 -16.03
N LEU A 100 31.98 -17.44 -16.97
CA LEU A 100 32.82 -17.57 -18.15
C LEU A 100 32.72 -16.33 -19.04
N LEU A 101 31.50 -15.90 -19.39
CA LEU A 101 31.25 -14.74 -20.24
C LEU A 101 31.70 -13.43 -19.58
N THR A 102 31.59 -13.33 -18.25
CA THR A 102 32.13 -12.18 -17.51
C THR A 102 33.64 -12.02 -17.71
N ARG A 103 34.38 -13.14 -17.81
CA ARG A 103 35.84 -13.12 -17.98
C ARG A 103 36.24 -13.01 -19.46
N GLU A 104 35.75 -13.94 -20.29
CA GLU A 104 36.20 -14.10 -21.68
C GLU A 104 35.59 -13.04 -22.62
N GLU A 105 34.41 -12.52 -22.29
CA GLU A 105 33.69 -11.52 -23.08
C GLU A 105 33.58 -10.18 -22.35
N ALA A 106 34.52 -9.81 -21.46
CA ALA A 106 34.43 -8.59 -20.64
C ALA A 106 34.18 -7.28 -21.43
N GLY A 107 34.56 -7.23 -22.70
CA GLY A 107 34.30 -6.10 -23.61
C GLY A 107 33.00 -6.19 -24.43
N ASN A 108 32.24 -7.28 -24.30
CA ASN A 108 31.04 -7.57 -25.08
C ASN A 108 29.85 -8.04 -24.23
N PHE A 109 30.04 -8.94 -23.28
CA PHE A 109 29.02 -9.37 -22.32
C PHE A 109 28.66 -8.23 -21.35
N ILE A 110 27.37 -8.11 -21.04
CA ILE A 110 26.83 -7.03 -20.21
C ILE A 110 26.28 -7.60 -18.90
N ASP A 111 25.24 -8.42 -18.99
CA ASP A 111 24.60 -9.06 -17.83
C ASP A 111 23.69 -10.22 -18.29
N VAL A 112 23.06 -10.90 -17.34
CA VAL A 112 22.14 -12.01 -17.59
C VAL A 112 20.89 -11.91 -16.70
N ARG A 113 19.73 -12.33 -17.23
CA ARG A 113 18.50 -12.50 -16.45
C ARG A 113 17.84 -13.84 -16.69
N LEU A 114 16.97 -14.22 -15.77
CA LEU A 114 15.99 -15.28 -16.02
C LEU A 114 14.72 -14.66 -16.60
N VAL A 115 14.24 -15.22 -17.69
CA VAL A 115 12.99 -14.82 -18.34
C VAL A 115 12.05 -16.02 -18.34
N HIS A 116 10.78 -15.78 -18.06
CA HIS A 116 9.77 -16.81 -18.02
C HIS A 116 8.77 -16.56 -19.15
N GLU A 117 8.94 -17.18 -20.33
CA GLU A 117 7.92 -17.25 -21.40
C GLU A 117 8.41 -18.08 -22.63
N PRO A 118 7.75 -19.18 -23.04
CA PRO A 118 6.69 -19.96 -22.36
C PRO A 118 7.22 -20.89 -21.25
N ARG A 119 8.54 -20.86 -20.98
CA ARG A 119 9.24 -21.61 -19.91
C ARG A 119 10.37 -20.75 -19.35
N LEU A 120 10.93 -21.13 -18.20
CA LEU A 120 12.08 -20.44 -17.61
C LEU A 120 13.35 -20.63 -18.47
N MET A 121 13.99 -19.53 -18.86
CA MET A 121 15.18 -19.49 -19.71
C MET A 121 16.20 -18.48 -19.18
N GLY A 122 17.48 -18.68 -19.49
CA GLY A 122 18.51 -17.68 -19.27
C GLY A 122 18.69 -16.78 -20.50
N GLU A 123 18.60 -15.48 -20.31
CA GLU A 123 18.83 -14.49 -21.35
C GLU A 123 20.13 -13.72 -21.06
N PHE A 124 21.13 -13.89 -21.92
CA PHE A 124 22.46 -13.29 -21.81
C PHE A 124 22.56 -12.11 -22.77
N ALA A 125 22.93 -10.93 -22.24
CA ALA A 125 22.99 -9.72 -23.04
C ALA A 125 24.42 -9.36 -23.43
N PHE A 126 24.55 -8.92 -24.67
CA PHE A 126 25.82 -8.54 -25.30
C PHE A 126 25.71 -7.18 -25.98
N ARG A 127 26.84 -6.48 -26.12
CA ARG A 127 26.93 -5.21 -26.86
C ARG A 127 26.84 -5.44 -28.38
N ARG A 128 27.40 -6.56 -28.86
CA ARG A 128 27.55 -6.90 -30.27
C ARG A 128 27.39 -8.40 -30.47
N ASP A 129 26.76 -8.77 -31.58
CA ASP A 129 26.69 -10.15 -32.10
C ASP A 129 26.36 -11.21 -31.04
N GLY A 130 25.37 -10.94 -30.18
CA GLY A 130 25.10 -11.78 -29.00
C GLY A 130 24.82 -13.25 -29.34
N ALA A 131 24.02 -13.51 -30.38
CA ALA A 131 23.69 -14.87 -30.80
C ALA A 131 24.94 -15.64 -31.26
N ALA A 132 25.78 -15.02 -32.09
CA ALA A 132 27.03 -15.62 -32.55
C ALA A 132 28.03 -15.82 -31.39
N THR A 133 28.07 -14.87 -30.45
CA THR A 133 28.94 -14.92 -29.28
C THR A 133 28.56 -16.09 -28.36
N LEU A 134 27.29 -16.16 -27.95
CA LEU A 134 26.80 -17.20 -27.04
C LEU A 134 26.92 -18.60 -27.65
N ALA A 135 26.69 -18.74 -28.96
CA ALA A 135 26.82 -20.00 -29.69
C ALA A 135 28.22 -20.63 -29.61
N ARG A 136 29.27 -19.86 -29.27
CA ARG A 136 30.62 -20.38 -29.01
C ARG A 136 30.74 -21.14 -27.69
N TYR A 137 29.83 -20.88 -26.75
CA TYR A 137 29.90 -21.36 -25.36
C TYR A 137 28.80 -22.35 -25.01
N THR A 138 27.65 -22.29 -25.68
CA THR A 138 26.55 -23.23 -25.48
C THR A 138 25.67 -23.34 -26.73
N SER A 139 25.09 -24.52 -26.94
CA SER A 139 24.05 -24.78 -27.92
C SER A 139 22.70 -25.12 -27.28
N ASP A 140 22.59 -24.99 -25.94
CA ASP A 140 21.38 -25.32 -25.21
C ASP A 140 20.29 -24.25 -25.46
N PRO A 141 19.12 -24.64 -26.01
CA PRO A 141 18.03 -23.71 -26.30
C PRO A 141 17.35 -23.12 -25.04
N GLN A 142 17.73 -23.53 -23.83
CA GLN A 142 17.33 -22.87 -22.59
C GLN A 142 18.10 -21.56 -22.35
N PHE A 143 19.19 -21.31 -23.08
CA PHE A 143 19.93 -20.06 -23.04
C PHE A 143 19.83 -19.34 -24.38
N ARG A 144 19.46 -18.07 -24.33
CA ARG A 144 19.39 -17.21 -25.51
C ARG A 144 20.23 -15.97 -25.31
N ALA A 145 20.69 -15.41 -26.42
CA ALA A 145 21.39 -14.15 -26.42
C ALA A 145 20.49 -13.02 -26.89
N VAL A 146 20.69 -11.84 -26.32
CA VAL A 146 20.17 -10.58 -26.83
C VAL A 146 21.32 -9.62 -27.08
N THR A 147 21.21 -8.80 -28.13
CA THR A 147 22.18 -7.74 -28.40
C THR A 147 21.53 -6.42 -28.02
N ILE A 148 22.12 -5.71 -27.06
CA ILE A 148 21.61 -4.43 -26.57
C ILE A 148 22.65 -3.34 -26.79
N ASN A 149 22.20 -2.19 -27.28
CA ASN A 149 23.06 -1.04 -27.54
C ASN A 149 23.02 -0.09 -26.34
N VAL A 150 23.62 -0.51 -25.23
CA VAL A 150 23.73 0.27 -24.00
C VAL A 150 25.19 0.59 -23.76
N ASP A 151 25.51 1.86 -23.49
CA ASP A 151 26.80 2.28 -22.95
C ASP A 151 26.72 2.28 -21.41
N PRO A 152 27.32 1.29 -20.72
CA PRO A 152 27.21 1.20 -19.26
C PRO A 152 27.88 2.38 -18.56
N ALA A 153 28.95 2.95 -19.13
CA ALA A 153 29.62 4.10 -18.53
C ALA A 153 28.77 5.36 -18.63
N ALA A 154 28.03 5.54 -19.72
CA ALA A 154 27.07 6.64 -19.84
C ALA A 154 25.85 6.46 -18.93
N LEU A 155 25.38 5.23 -18.74
CA LEU A 155 24.27 4.94 -17.83
C LEU A 155 24.68 5.18 -16.37
N GLU A 156 25.90 4.80 -15.99
CA GLU A 156 26.44 5.02 -14.65
C GLU A 156 26.66 6.50 -14.33
N ARG A 157 27.16 7.29 -15.28
CA ARG A 157 27.27 8.76 -15.10
C ARG A 157 25.90 9.39 -14.86
N LEU A 158 24.90 8.98 -15.64
CA LEU A 158 23.53 9.45 -15.45
C LEU A 158 22.97 9.01 -14.08
N ARG A 159 23.27 7.78 -13.64
CA ARG A 159 22.90 7.29 -12.31
C ARG A 159 23.44 8.18 -11.20
N GLU A 160 24.73 8.50 -11.23
CA GLU A 160 25.36 9.33 -10.21
C GLU A 160 24.78 10.75 -10.17
N GLU A 161 24.53 11.36 -11.33
CA GLU A 161 23.88 12.67 -11.42
C GLU A 161 22.50 12.68 -10.74
N TRP A 162 21.70 11.64 -10.94
CA TRP A 162 20.37 11.53 -10.35
C TRP A 162 20.38 11.08 -8.88
N LEU A 163 21.38 10.29 -8.48
CA LEU A 163 21.59 9.92 -7.08
C LEU A 163 21.93 11.14 -6.23
N GLU A 164 22.78 12.05 -6.71
CA GLU A 164 23.10 13.30 -6.02
C GLU A 164 21.83 14.14 -5.79
N ARG A 165 20.97 14.25 -6.80
CA ARG A 165 19.68 14.96 -6.71
C ARG A 165 18.72 14.33 -5.70
N MET A 166 18.75 13.00 -5.58
CA MET A 166 17.99 12.27 -4.58
C MET A 166 18.52 12.57 -3.16
N GLN A 167 19.84 12.59 -2.99
CA GLN A 167 20.49 12.82 -1.69
C GLN A 167 20.39 14.27 -1.19
N ASP A 168 20.22 15.26 -2.08
CA ASP A 168 19.96 16.68 -1.72
C ASP A 168 18.55 16.91 -1.09
N GLY A 169 17.88 15.85 -0.65
CA GLY A 169 16.53 15.92 -0.08
C GLY A 169 15.46 16.27 -1.11
N GLY A 170 15.71 15.95 -2.39
CA GLY A 170 14.78 16.15 -3.49
C GLY A 170 13.57 15.22 -3.42
N PRO A 171 12.59 15.39 -4.32
CA PRO A 171 11.37 14.58 -4.37
C PRO A 171 11.59 13.17 -4.92
N ILE A 172 12.83 12.75 -5.20
CA ILE A 172 13.15 11.41 -5.69
C ILE A 172 13.22 10.49 -4.49
N THR A 173 12.53 9.36 -4.56
CA THR A 173 12.33 8.45 -3.43
C THR A 173 12.93 7.07 -3.68
N SER A 174 13.16 6.70 -4.94
CA SER A 174 13.91 5.50 -5.32
C SER A 174 14.65 5.71 -6.64
N LEU A 175 15.70 4.92 -6.84
CA LEU A 175 16.49 4.88 -8.07
C LEU A 175 16.92 3.43 -8.33
N SER A 176 16.62 2.93 -9.53
CA SER A 176 17.00 1.59 -9.98
C SER A 176 17.55 1.63 -11.40
N VAL A 177 18.67 0.93 -11.64
CA VAL A 177 19.21 0.76 -13.00
C VAL A 177 18.70 -0.54 -13.59
N ILE A 178 18.03 -0.45 -14.74
CA ILE A 178 17.57 -1.61 -15.51
C ILE A 178 18.56 -1.83 -16.65
N THR A 179 19.71 -2.42 -16.32
CA THR A 179 20.89 -2.55 -17.20
C THR A 179 20.55 -3.13 -18.57
N LEU A 180 19.73 -4.19 -18.61
CA LEU A 180 19.37 -4.89 -19.84
C LEU A 180 18.46 -4.09 -20.77
N GLU A 181 17.84 -3.03 -20.27
CA GLU A 181 16.97 -2.13 -21.02
C GLU A 181 17.61 -0.75 -21.22
N GLY A 182 18.79 -0.51 -20.63
CA GLY A 182 19.52 0.74 -20.75
C GLY A 182 18.83 1.95 -20.13
N ARG A 183 17.94 1.73 -19.16
CA ARG A 183 17.14 2.79 -18.50
C ARG A 183 17.39 2.85 -17.00
N ILE A 184 17.08 4.01 -16.43
CA ILE A 184 17.06 4.29 -14.99
C ILE A 184 15.61 4.58 -14.63
N GLU A 185 15.07 3.76 -13.74
CA GLU A 185 13.75 3.98 -13.15
C GLU A 185 13.91 4.84 -11.88
N LEU A 186 13.11 5.90 -11.79
CA LEU A 186 13.14 6.87 -10.70
C LEU A 186 11.75 6.97 -10.09
N GLY A 187 11.60 6.53 -8.84
CA GLY A 187 10.40 6.79 -8.06
C GLY A 187 10.39 8.24 -7.59
N VAL A 188 9.27 8.93 -7.82
CA VAL A 188 9.09 10.33 -7.41
C VAL A 188 7.98 10.40 -6.36
N GLY A 189 8.23 11.09 -5.25
CA GLY A 189 7.28 11.28 -4.15
C GLY A 189 6.32 12.46 -4.36
N ALA A 190 6.57 13.30 -5.36
CA ALA A 190 5.73 14.45 -5.71
C ALA A 190 4.94 14.19 -7.00
N GLU A 191 3.85 14.93 -7.19
CA GLU A 191 3.11 14.91 -8.46
C GLU A 191 3.97 15.41 -9.62
N GLU A 192 3.71 14.89 -10.82
CA GLU A 192 4.49 15.19 -12.02
C GLU A 192 4.59 16.71 -12.28
N ALA A 193 3.48 17.44 -12.14
CA ALA A 193 3.47 18.88 -12.35
C ALA A 193 4.41 19.61 -11.38
N ASP A 194 4.48 19.17 -10.13
CA ASP A 194 5.31 19.77 -9.08
C ASP A 194 6.78 19.45 -9.29
N PHE A 195 7.07 18.20 -9.63
CA PHE A 195 8.40 17.75 -10.02
C PHE A 195 8.93 18.53 -11.23
N ARG A 196 8.13 18.68 -12.30
CA ARG A 196 8.53 19.44 -13.49
C ARG A 196 8.79 20.92 -13.18
N ARG A 197 7.99 21.53 -12.27
CA ARG A 197 8.26 22.90 -11.81
C ARG A 197 9.56 22.99 -11.01
N LEU A 198 9.86 22.00 -10.17
CA LEU A 198 11.13 21.94 -9.45
C LEU A 198 12.31 21.77 -10.40
N ALA A 199 12.23 20.81 -11.33
CA ALA A 199 13.25 20.55 -12.33
C ALA A 199 13.55 21.81 -13.15
N LYS A 200 12.53 22.56 -13.59
CA LYS A 200 12.70 23.84 -14.28
C LYS A 200 13.42 24.89 -13.41
N ARG A 201 13.09 25.00 -12.12
CA ARG A 201 13.77 25.94 -11.20
C ARG A 201 15.22 25.55 -10.94
N LYS A 202 15.51 24.25 -10.88
CA LYS A 202 16.84 23.69 -10.61
C LYS A 202 17.68 23.50 -11.88
N GLY A 203 17.11 23.70 -13.07
CA GLY A 203 17.79 23.51 -14.35
C GLY A 203 18.07 22.04 -14.69
N TRP A 204 17.28 21.10 -14.16
CA TRP A 204 17.45 19.67 -14.46
C TRP A 204 16.94 19.34 -15.87
N ASP A 205 17.75 18.62 -16.64
CA ASP A 205 17.34 18.07 -17.92
C ASP A 205 16.54 16.78 -17.71
N LEU A 206 15.31 16.76 -18.22
CA LEU A 206 14.38 15.62 -18.16
C LEU A 206 14.21 14.95 -19.53
N SER A 207 14.94 15.37 -20.56
CA SER A 207 14.74 14.93 -21.94
C SER A 207 15.50 13.66 -22.31
N ASP A 208 16.38 13.18 -21.42
CA ASP A 208 17.12 11.94 -21.64
C ASP A 208 16.15 10.74 -21.67
N PRO A 209 16.04 10.01 -22.81
CA PRO A 209 15.08 8.93 -22.97
C PRO A 209 15.39 7.70 -22.10
N ARG A 210 16.56 7.67 -21.44
CA ARG A 210 16.93 6.62 -20.50
C ARG A 210 16.33 6.84 -19.12
N LEU A 211 15.72 8.00 -18.85
CA LEU A 211 15.08 8.31 -17.57
C LEU A 211 13.60 7.95 -17.61
N ASP A 212 13.20 7.03 -16.74
CA ASP A 212 11.83 6.60 -16.56
C ASP A 212 11.32 7.05 -15.19
N PHE A 213 10.50 8.10 -15.18
CA PHE A 213 9.96 8.68 -13.94
C PHE A 213 8.62 8.06 -13.59
N GLN A 214 8.55 7.44 -12.42
CA GLN A 214 7.34 6.87 -11.85
C GLN A 214 6.74 7.87 -10.86
N PHE A 215 5.62 8.49 -11.25
CA PHE A 215 4.91 9.49 -10.44
C PHE A 215 3.74 8.86 -9.68
N PRO A 216 3.42 9.38 -8.49
CA PRO A 216 2.23 8.93 -7.78
C PRO A 216 0.99 9.50 -8.49
N PRO A 217 -0.18 8.86 -8.34
CA PRO A 217 -1.43 9.44 -8.79
C PRO A 217 -1.69 10.78 -8.07
N PRO A 218 -2.54 11.66 -8.65
CA PRO A 218 -2.99 12.87 -7.96
C PRO A 218 -3.51 12.57 -6.56
N GLN A 219 -3.21 13.43 -5.59
CA GLN A 219 -3.67 13.20 -4.23
C GLN A 219 -5.20 13.29 -4.22
N PRO A 220 -5.92 12.29 -3.68
CA PRO A 220 -7.37 12.36 -3.63
C PRO A 220 -7.81 13.46 -2.65
N GLU A 221 -9.05 13.93 -2.83
CA GLU A 221 -9.66 14.89 -1.90
C GLU A 221 -9.64 14.35 -0.47
N ALA A 222 -9.37 15.22 0.50
CA ALA A 222 -9.24 14.83 1.89
C ALA A 222 -10.56 14.30 2.48
N PHE A 223 -11.69 14.73 1.93
CA PHE A 223 -13.03 14.35 2.37
C PHE A 223 -13.84 13.90 1.16
N THR A 224 -14.42 12.71 1.21
CA THR A 224 -15.35 12.24 0.16
C THR A 224 -16.67 13.01 0.19
N ASP A 225 -17.05 13.50 1.37
CA ASP A 225 -18.14 14.46 1.59
C ASP A 225 -17.55 15.75 2.20
N PRO A 226 -17.52 16.86 1.45
CA PRO A 226 -16.98 18.13 1.93
C PRO A 226 -17.57 18.63 3.26
N ARG A 227 -18.80 18.20 3.61
CA ARG A 227 -19.45 18.58 4.89
C ARG A 227 -18.68 18.04 6.10
N LEU A 228 -17.95 16.93 5.96
CA LEU A 228 -17.12 16.36 7.02
C LEU A 228 -15.98 17.29 7.46
N ALA A 229 -15.53 18.19 6.58
CA ALA A 229 -14.46 19.14 6.89
C ALA A 229 -14.84 20.08 8.05
N SER A 230 -16.12 20.44 8.19
CA SER A 230 -16.61 21.31 9.27
C SER A 230 -16.55 20.68 10.66
N PHE A 231 -16.43 19.35 10.72
CA PHE A 231 -16.49 18.57 11.96
C PHE A 231 -15.12 18.22 12.54
N VAL A 232 -14.04 18.48 11.80
CA VAL A 232 -12.65 18.17 12.20
C VAL A 232 -11.81 19.43 12.21
N ARG A 233 -10.93 19.55 13.21
CA ARG A 233 -9.99 20.69 13.32
C ARG A 233 -8.85 20.56 12.33
N ALA A 234 -8.34 19.34 12.18
CA ALA A 234 -7.28 19.02 11.22
C ALA A 234 -7.36 17.54 10.82
N PHE A 235 -7.35 17.29 9.51
CA PHE A 235 -7.13 15.97 8.93
C PHE A 235 -5.78 15.99 8.20
N ALA A 236 -4.72 15.70 8.95
CA ALA A 236 -3.36 15.77 8.46
C ALA A 236 -3.00 14.53 7.67
N ARG A 237 -2.46 14.73 6.46
CA ARG A 237 -2.01 13.68 5.57
C ARG A 237 -0.59 13.98 5.10
N GLU A 238 0.14 12.95 4.71
CA GLU A 238 1.42 13.14 4.02
C GLU A 238 1.24 13.96 2.75
N ASP A 239 2.17 14.88 2.51
CA ASP A 239 2.19 15.70 1.29
C ASP A 239 2.79 14.94 0.10
N SER A 240 3.71 14.01 0.37
CA SER A 240 4.44 13.22 -0.63
C SER A 240 4.12 11.73 -0.53
N ALA A 241 4.10 11.05 -1.67
CA ALA A 241 4.10 9.60 -1.70
C ALA A 241 5.40 9.07 -1.08
N ALA A 242 5.28 8.07 -0.21
CA ALA A 242 6.43 7.49 0.45
C ALA A 242 7.20 6.59 -0.53
N GLY A 243 8.53 6.74 -0.61
CA GLY A 243 9.39 5.77 -1.29
C GLY A 243 9.45 4.43 -0.57
N ILE A 244 9.53 4.50 0.77
CA ILE A 244 9.55 3.33 1.64
C ILE A 244 8.39 3.46 2.61
N ARG A 245 7.55 2.43 2.66
CA ARG A 245 6.51 2.25 3.68
C ARG A 245 7.01 1.25 4.70
N LEU A 246 7.04 1.62 5.98
CA LEU A 246 7.30 0.64 7.03
C LEU A 246 6.11 -0.30 7.15
N THR A 247 6.40 -1.60 7.09
CA THR A 247 5.39 -2.68 7.09
C THR A 247 5.25 -3.37 8.45
N ALA A 248 5.97 -2.87 9.47
CA ALA A 248 5.79 -3.33 10.84
C ALA A 248 4.33 -3.15 11.25
N LEU A 249 3.71 -4.23 11.73
CA LEU A 249 2.30 -4.25 12.10
C LEU A 249 2.11 -3.51 13.42
N GLY A 250 1.52 -2.32 13.35
CA GLY A 250 0.96 -1.61 14.49
C GLY A 250 -0.50 -1.99 14.70
N THR A 251 -0.93 -2.03 15.96
CA THR A 251 -2.34 -2.15 16.35
C THR A 251 -2.69 -1.09 17.38
N GLY A 252 -3.96 -0.69 17.41
CA GLY A 252 -4.43 0.30 18.37
C GLY A 252 -5.81 0.85 18.04
N ARG A 253 -6.17 1.97 18.64
CA ARG A 253 -7.42 2.67 18.36
C ARG A 253 -7.12 4.14 18.07
N ILE A 254 -7.70 4.66 17.00
CA ILE A 254 -7.70 6.08 16.67
C ILE A 254 -9.09 6.61 17.01
N VAL A 255 -9.12 7.65 17.82
CA VAL A 255 -10.33 8.35 18.25
C VAL A 255 -10.35 9.76 17.70
N LEU A 256 -11.52 10.38 17.70
CA LEU A 256 -11.66 11.80 17.43
C LEU A 256 -11.95 12.48 18.77
N ASP A 257 -11.12 13.44 19.14
CA ASP A 257 -11.29 14.23 20.35
C ASP A 257 -11.37 15.70 19.98
N ASP A 258 -12.58 16.26 20.06
CA ASP A 258 -12.86 17.66 19.71
C ASP A 258 -12.32 18.04 18.32
N GLY A 259 -12.52 17.16 17.33
CA GLY A 259 -12.05 17.34 15.96
C GLY A 259 -10.58 17.03 15.71
N CYS A 260 -9.84 16.53 16.71
CA CYS A 260 -8.44 16.11 16.58
C CYS A 260 -8.31 14.59 16.64
N PHE A 261 -7.66 13.99 15.64
CA PHE A 261 -7.40 12.55 15.64
C PHE A 261 -6.28 12.21 16.61
N ARG A 262 -6.54 11.26 17.50
CA ARG A 262 -5.62 10.85 18.56
C ARG A 262 -5.57 9.34 18.68
N MET A 263 -4.42 8.82 19.12
CA MET A 263 -4.37 7.45 19.63
C MET A 263 -5.21 7.35 20.91
N ALA A 264 -5.75 6.19 21.21
CA ALA A 264 -6.50 5.93 22.43
C ALA A 264 -6.06 4.64 23.12
N ASP A 265 -6.35 4.59 24.43
CA ASP A 265 -6.26 3.36 25.20
C ASP A 265 -7.38 2.37 24.83
N GLU A 266 -7.38 1.20 25.48
CA GLU A 266 -8.39 0.17 25.24
C GLU A 266 -9.82 0.64 25.57
N ALA A 267 -9.98 1.57 26.53
CA ALA A 267 -11.26 2.16 26.91
C ALA A 267 -11.73 3.27 25.94
N GLY A 268 -10.91 3.61 24.93
CA GLY A 268 -11.21 4.65 23.97
C GLY A 268 -10.99 6.07 24.49
N LYS A 269 -10.21 6.22 25.57
CA LYS A 269 -9.81 7.54 26.06
C LYS A 269 -8.62 8.04 25.23
N PRO A 270 -8.66 9.29 24.72
CA PRO A 270 -7.55 9.84 23.95
C PRO A 270 -6.26 9.87 24.77
N GLN A 271 -5.15 9.56 24.10
CA GLN A 271 -3.79 9.63 24.60
C GLN A 271 -3.09 10.87 24.02
N GLY A 272 -1.92 11.20 24.58
CA GLY A 272 -1.09 12.34 24.18
C GLY A 272 -0.38 12.19 22.83
N ASN A 273 -0.94 11.40 21.90
CA ASN A 273 -0.39 11.21 20.56
C ASN A 273 -1.42 11.65 19.52
N LEU A 274 -1.05 12.59 18.66
CA LEU A 274 -1.81 13.02 17.50
C LEU A 274 -1.60 12.03 16.35
N VAL A 275 -2.59 11.93 15.46
CA VAL A 275 -2.53 11.02 14.32
C VAL A 275 -2.43 11.80 13.02
N MET A 276 -1.51 11.37 12.17
CA MET A 276 -1.36 11.78 10.78
C MET A 276 -1.57 10.56 9.88
N PHE A 277 -2.18 10.75 8.73
CA PHE A 277 -2.53 9.66 7.81
C PHE A 277 -1.66 9.66 6.55
N ALA A 278 -1.67 8.53 5.83
CA ALA A 278 -1.00 8.42 4.54
C ALA A 278 -1.57 9.42 3.50
N ARG A 279 -0.76 9.77 2.50
CA ARG A 279 -1.13 10.72 1.42
C ARG A 279 -2.49 10.44 0.80
N GLY A 280 -2.75 9.18 0.47
CA GLY A 280 -3.99 8.74 -0.19
C GLY A 280 -5.19 8.56 0.73
N SER A 281 -5.06 8.82 2.04
CA SER A 281 -6.18 8.65 2.97
C SER A 281 -7.27 9.68 2.74
N GLN A 282 -8.53 9.26 2.87
CA GLN A 282 -9.71 10.11 2.77
C GLN A 282 -10.61 9.86 3.97
N LEU A 283 -11.20 10.93 4.51
CA LEU A 283 -12.24 10.83 5.53
C LEU A 283 -13.61 10.69 4.85
N THR A 284 -14.35 9.66 5.26
CA THR A 284 -15.64 9.30 4.68
C THR A 284 -16.66 8.88 5.75
N ARG A 285 -17.87 8.56 5.31
CA ARG A 285 -18.85 7.80 6.09
C ARG A 285 -19.03 6.43 5.47
N ASP A 286 -19.05 5.39 6.29
CA ASP A 286 -19.36 4.05 5.80
C ASP A 286 -20.86 3.86 5.56
N ALA A 287 -21.23 2.68 5.06
CA ALA A 287 -22.62 2.33 4.76
C ALA A 287 -23.54 2.34 6.00
N GLN A 288 -22.98 2.24 7.21
CA GLN A 288 -23.68 2.27 8.49
C GLN A 288 -23.63 3.66 9.16
N GLY A 289 -23.09 4.66 8.47
CA GLY A 289 -23.02 6.05 8.90
C GLY A 289 -21.88 6.38 9.87
N TYR A 290 -20.98 5.44 10.17
CA TYR A 290 -19.81 5.71 11.01
C TYR A 290 -18.79 6.54 10.26
N LEU A 291 -18.07 7.41 10.98
CA LEU A 291 -16.91 8.12 10.42
C LEU A 291 -15.78 7.11 10.18
N ALA A 292 -15.23 7.09 8.97
CA ALA A 292 -14.22 6.11 8.58
C ALA A 292 -13.11 6.74 7.73
N ILE A 293 -11.96 6.06 7.70
CA ILE A 293 -10.84 6.33 6.81
C ILE A 293 -10.86 5.29 5.71
N THR A 294 -10.74 5.76 4.47
CA THR A 294 -10.42 4.94 3.30
C THR A 294 -9.05 5.32 2.75
N GLY A 295 -8.44 4.46 1.95
CA GLY A 295 -7.15 4.72 1.31
C GLY A 295 -7.09 4.23 -0.14
N GLU A 296 -5.87 4.11 -0.66
CA GLU A 296 -5.59 3.64 -2.02
C GLU A 296 -5.88 2.13 -2.18
N GLU A 297 -5.78 1.35 -1.10
CA GLU A 297 -6.21 -0.05 -1.08
C GLU A 297 -7.75 -0.10 -1.09
N ALA A 298 -8.35 -0.72 -2.11
CA ALA A 298 -9.79 -0.73 -2.35
C ALA A 298 -10.64 -1.23 -1.16
N ASP A 299 -10.08 -2.12 -0.33
CA ASP A 299 -10.75 -2.71 0.84
C ASP A 299 -10.28 -2.14 2.18
N ALA A 300 -9.37 -1.15 2.17
CA ALA A 300 -8.87 -0.54 3.41
C ALA A 300 -9.90 0.45 3.95
N LEU A 301 -10.80 -0.05 4.80
CA LEU A 301 -11.73 0.74 5.58
C LEU A 301 -11.44 0.60 7.08
N TYR A 302 -11.39 1.73 7.77
CA TYR A 302 -11.21 1.80 9.21
C TYR A 302 -12.18 2.79 9.84
N ARG A 303 -13.05 2.34 10.74
CA ARG A 303 -13.94 3.22 11.50
C ARG A 303 -13.17 3.93 12.60
N ILE A 304 -13.36 5.23 12.71
CA ILE A 304 -12.86 5.97 13.86
C ILE A 304 -13.51 5.40 15.13
N GLY A 305 -12.69 5.13 16.13
CA GLY A 305 -13.10 4.53 17.39
C GLY A 305 -13.13 3.00 17.39
N GLU A 306 -12.85 2.29 16.29
CA GLU A 306 -12.67 0.82 16.33
C GLU A 306 -11.20 0.44 16.53
N ARG A 307 -10.91 -0.82 16.91
CA ARG A 307 -9.51 -1.29 16.90
C ARG A 307 -9.05 -1.51 15.47
N GLY A 308 -7.88 -0.98 15.16
CA GLY A 308 -7.29 -1.04 13.84
C GLY A 308 -5.94 -1.74 13.83
N ALA A 309 -5.53 -2.09 12.61
CA ALA A 309 -4.23 -2.57 12.24
C ALA A 309 -3.69 -1.69 11.11
N TRP A 310 -2.39 -1.38 11.13
CA TRP A 310 -1.73 -0.56 10.11
C TRP A 310 -0.23 -0.84 10.04
N GLY A 311 0.40 -0.41 8.93
CA GLY A 311 1.84 -0.36 8.84
C GLY A 311 2.40 0.91 9.52
N GLY A 312 3.54 0.82 10.20
CA GLY A 312 4.26 2.00 10.68
C GLY A 312 4.78 1.88 12.13
N PRO A 313 5.12 3.02 12.77
CA PRO A 313 4.88 4.39 12.31
C PRO A 313 5.87 4.86 11.24
N ASN A 314 5.41 5.53 10.18
CA ASN A 314 6.33 6.16 9.22
C ASN A 314 6.94 7.45 9.81
N GLY A 315 8.02 7.94 9.19
CA GLY A 315 8.60 9.23 9.55
C GLY A 315 7.61 10.40 9.36
N VAL A 316 7.79 11.45 10.15
CA VAL A 316 7.03 12.71 10.07
C VAL A 316 7.99 13.83 9.69
N ASP A 317 7.69 14.55 8.61
CA ASP A 317 8.42 15.78 8.27
C ASP A 317 7.80 16.97 9.03
N GLU A 318 8.48 17.46 10.06
CA GLU A 318 8.05 18.64 10.84
C GLU A 318 7.95 19.93 9.99
N LYS A 319 8.55 19.95 8.80
CA LYS A 319 8.43 21.06 7.83
C LYS A 319 7.23 20.91 6.90
N SER A 320 6.43 19.85 7.03
CA SER A 320 5.19 19.70 6.29
C SER A 320 4.17 20.79 6.68
N PRO A 321 3.47 21.43 5.71
CA PRO A 321 2.31 22.27 5.99
C PRO A 321 1.21 21.55 6.77
N ALA A 322 0.96 20.26 6.48
CA ALA A 322 -0.04 19.46 7.17
C ALA A 322 0.31 19.24 8.65
N VAL A 323 1.58 18.95 8.95
CA VAL A 323 2.08 18.82 10.34
C VAL A 323 1.96 20.13 11.10
N ARG A 324 2.36 21.26 10.51
CA ARG A 324 2.17 22.58 11.14
C ARG A 324 0.72 22.91 11.39
N ALA A 325 -0.17 22.61 10.43
CA ALA A 325 -1.60 22.83 10.58
C ALA A 325 -2.19 21.97 11.71
N LEU A 326 -1.80 20.69 11.78
CA LEU A 326 -2.18 19.79 12.86
C LEU A 326 -1.74 20.33 14.21
N ARG A 327 -0.47 20.73 14.35
CA ARG A 327 0.06 21.24 15.62
C ARG A 327 -0.64 22.52 16.07
N LYS A 328 -0.89 23.43 15.12
CA LYS A 328 -1.63 24.67 15.38
C LYS A 328 -3.06 24.41 15.85
N ALA A 329 -3.72 23.40 15.30
CA ALA A 329 -5.13 23.11 15.57
C ALA A 329 -5.34 22.22 16.81
N CYS A 330 -4.40 21.30 17.08
CA CYS A 330 -4.59 20.18 17.99
C CYS A 330 -3.53 20.04 19.10
N GLY A 331 -2.50 20.90 19.12
CA GLY A 331 -1.46 20.93 20.14
C GLY A 331 -0.11 20.35 19.69
N SER A 332 0.87 20.34 20.59
CA SER A 332 2.26 19.97 20.29
C SER A 332 2.63 18.54 20.65
N ASP A 333 1.65 17.69 20.90
CA ASP A 333 1.80 16.27 21.20
C ASP A 333 2.59 15.53 20.10
N GLU A 334 3.15 14.36 20.44
CA GLU A 334 3.86 13.51 19.48
C GLU A 334 2.92 13.05 18.36
N ILE A 335 3.40 13.03 17.12
CA ILE A 335 2.61 12.62 15.95
C ILE A 335 2.96 11.20 15.56
N ILE A 336 1.95 10.34 15.48
CA ILE A 336 2.04 8.98 14.94
C ILE A 336 1.51 9.00 13.51
N ASN A 337 2.39 8.69 12.54
CA ASN A 337 2.00 8.56 11.14
C ASN A 337 1.51 7.13 10.87
N VAL A 338 0.20 7.02 10.68
CA VAL A 338 -0.52 5.77 10.48
C VAL A 338 -0.75 5.52 8.99
N ALA A 339 -0.17 4.43 8.47
CA ALA A 339 -0.29 4.06 7.06
C ALA A 339 -1.38 3.01 6.84
N ALA A 340 -2.35 3.35 5.99
CA ALA A 340 -3.44 2.45 5.57
C ALA A 340 -4.11 1.72 6.76
N PRO A 341 -4.71 2.46 7.71
CA PRO A 341 -5.44 1.83 8.80
C PRO A 341 -6.62 1.04 8.25
N ARG A 342 -6.84 -0.13 8.83
CA ARG A 342 -7.97 -1.03 8.55
C ARG A 342 -8.47 -1.64 9.85
N SER A 343 -9.72 -2.10 9.86
CA SER A 343 -10.27 -2.83 11.00
C SER A 343 -9.36 -4.01 11.37
N GLU A 344 -8.97 -4.11 12.65
CA GLU A 344 -8.14 -5.23 13.15
C GLU A 344 -8.84 -6.58 12.94
N ARG A 345 -10.18 -6.58 13.07
CA ARG A 345 -11.02 -7.75 12.82
C ARG A 345 -10.93 -8.20 11.36
N LEU A 346 -11.08 -7.27 10.42
CA LEU A 346 -11.05 -7.59 8.99
C LEU A 346 -9.63 -7.93 8.51
N PHE A 347 -8.62 -7.26 9.05
CA PHE A 347 -7.21 -7.58 8.81
C PHE A 347 -6.86 -9.00 9.22
N ALA A 348 -7.51 -9.52 10.26
CA ALA A 348 -7.31 -10.86 10.76
C ALA A 348 -8.15 -11.93 10.05
N LEU A 349 -8.86 -11.61 8.97
CA LEU A 349 -9.50 -12.65 8.16
C LEU A 349 -8.44 -13.61 7.58
N PRO A 350 -8.73 -14.92 7.50
CA PRO A 350 -7.79 -15.86 6.91
C PRO A 350 -7.69 -15.66 5.40
N PHE A 351 -6.54 -16.05 4.84
CA PHE A 351 -6.34 -16.01 3.40
C PHE A 351 -7.38 -16.90 2.67
N PRO A 352 -7.88 -16.49 1.49
CA PRO A 352 -8.87 -17.25 0.73
C PRO A 352 -8.49 -18.71 0.47
N LEU A 353 -7.18 -18.97 0.26
CA LEU A 353 -6.64 -20.31 0.05
C LEU A 353 -6.80 -21.21 1.28
N TRP A 354 -6.66 -20.69 2.50
CA TRP A 354 -6.84 -21.49 3.72
C TRP A 354 -8.29 -21.93 3.90
N VAL A 355 -9.24 -21.04 3.58
CA VAL A 355 -10.67 -21.37 3.60
C VAL A 355 -10.97 -22.46 2.56
N LEU A 356 -10.31 -22.41 1.41
CA LEU A 356 -10.48 -23.39 0.34
C LEU A 356 -9.90 -24.75 0.71
N ASP A 357 -8.71 -24.77 1.31
CA ASP A 357 -8.07 -25.98 1.83
C ASP A 357 -8.92 -26.62 2.93
N TYR A 358 -9.44 -25.80 3.86
CA TYR A 358 -10.36 -26.28 4.90
C TYR A 358 -11.64 -26.89 4.30
N ALA A 359 -12.24 -26.21 3.31
CA ALA A 359 -13.42 -26.71 2.61
C ALA A 359 -13.18 -28.08 1.99
N HIS A 360 -12.03 -28.25 1.32
CA HIS A 360 -11.62 -29.50 0.70
C HIS A 360 -11.37 -30.62 1.74
N THR A 361 -10.62 -30.32 2.80
CA THR A 361 -10.30 -31.31 3.85
C THR A 361 -11.53 -31.80 4.61
N LYS A 362 -12.58 -30.98 4.69
CA LYS A 362 -13.84 -31.33 5.38
C LYS A 362 -14.97 -31.75 4.44
N ASP A 363 -14.70 -31.91 3.14
CA ASP A 363 -15.69 -32.25 2.13
C ASP A 363 -16.94 -31.35 2.19
N MET A 364 -16.71 -30.03 2.17
CA MET A 364 -17.77 -29.02 2.24
C MET A 364 -17.60 -27.93 1.19
N THR A 365 -18.68 -27.18 0.94
CA THR A 365 -18.62 -26.03 0.02
C THR A 365 -17.78 -24.90 0.60
N TYR A 366 -17.17 -24.08 -0.28
CA TYR A 366 -16.38 -22.91 0.13
C TYR A 366 -17.19 -21.92 0.99
N GLN A 367 -18.47 -21.72 0.67
CA GLN A 367 -19.38 -20.90 1.48
C GLN A 367 -19.62 -21.51 2.87
N ALA A 368 -19.75 -22.84 2.97
CA ALA A 368 -19.91 -23.51 4.25
C ALA A 368 -18.64 -23.38 5.12
N ALA A 369 -17.47 -23.58 4.53
CA ALA A 369 -16.19 -23.38 5.18
C ALA A 369 -16.01 -21.95 5.69
N TRP A 370 -16.34 -20.96 4.87
CA TRP A 370 -16.32 -19.55 5.26
C TRP A 370 -17.20 -19.28 6.49
N ARG A 371 -18.45 -19.75 6.47
CA ARG A 371 -19.35 -19.58 7.63
C ARG A 371 -18.82 -20.22 8.90
N GLU A 372 -18.22 -21.40 8.83
CA GLU A 372 -17.62 -22.04 10.01
C GLU A 372 -16.43 -21.25 10.55
N VAL A 373 -15.56 -20.77 9.65
CA VAL A 373 -14.42 -19.92 10.01
C VAL A 373 -14.88 -18.65 10.71
N ILE A 374 -15.86 -17.95 10.15
CA ILE A 374 -16.41 -16.72 10.73
C ILE A 374 -17.06 -17.00 12.09
N ALA A 375 -17.84 -18.08 12.20
CA ALA A 375 -18.45 -18.48 13.47
C ALA A 375 -17.40 -18.78 14.55
N CYS A 376 -16.25 -19.34 14.18
CA CYS A 376 -15.12 -19.50 15.11
C CYS A 376 -14.55 -18.15 15.53
N LEU A 377 -14.27 -17.24 14.60
CA LEU A 377 -13.73 -15.91 14.91
C LEU A 377 -14.65 -15.15 15.87
N GLU A 378 -15.96 -15.15 15.61
CA GLU A 378 -16.96 -14.55 16.51
C GLU A 378 -16.96 -15.19 17.90
N LYS A 379 -16.79 -16.51 17.99
CA LYS A 379 -16.67 -17.22 19.27
C LYS A 379 -15.40 -16.79 20.02
N GLN A 380 -14.27 -16.65 19.32
CA GLN A 380 -13.02 -16.19 19.92
C GLN A 380 -13.14 -14.75 20.45
N GLU A 381 -13.82 -13.87 19.69
CA GLU A 381 -14.11 -12.50 20.13
C GLU A 381 -14.99 -12.43 21.38
N LYS A 382 -16.02 -13.28 21.47
CA LYS A 382 -16.84 -13.42 22.69
C LYS A 382 -16.03 -13.90 23.90
N GLN A 383 -14.91 -14.59 23.66
CA GLN A 383 -13.96 -15.03 24.70
C GLN A 383 -12.87 -13.99 25.00
N GLY A 384 -12.94 -12.80 24.39
CA GLY A 384 -12.00 -11.71 24.62
C GLY A 384 -10.74 -11.76 23.75
N ARG A 385 -10.57 -12.77 22.90
CA ARG A 385 -9.47 -12.83 21.91
C ARG A 385 -9.83 -12.00 20.69
N ARG A 386 -8.87 -11.38 20.02
CA ARG A 386 -9.14 -10.45 18.90
C ARG A 386 -8.06 -10.54 17.83
N GLY A 387 -8.35 -9.98 16.66
CA GLY A 387 -7.38 -9.85 15.59
C GLY A 387 -6.67 -11.16 15.28
N LEU A 388 -5.34 -11.09 15.12
CA LEU A 388 -4.53 -12.25 14.76
C LEU A 388 -4.58 -13.37 15.80
N ASP A 389 -4.72 -13.08 17.10
CA ASP A 389 -4.86 -14.15 18.12
C ASP A 389 -6.17 -14.94 17.94
N ALA A 390 -7.29 -14.26 17.68
CA ALA A 390 -8.55 -14.93 17.36
C ALA A 390 -8.41 -15.80 16.09
N ARG A 391 -7.77 -15.26 15.06
CA ARG A 391 -7.50 -15.96 13.80
C ARG A 391 -6.65 -17.20 14.01
N ASP A 392 -5.52 -17.07 14.68
CA ASP A 392 -4.54 -18.15 14.83
C ASP A 392 -5.12 -19.31 15.66
N ARG A 393 -6.01 -19.04 16.61
CA ARG A 393 -6.77 -20.08 17.33
C ARG A 393 -7.73 -20.84 16.42
N CYS A 394 -8.44 -20.13 15.55
CA CYS A 394 -9.33 -20.77 14.58
C CYS A 394 -8.52 -21.56 13.55
N ILE A 395 -7.45 -20.98 13.00
CA ILE A 395 -6.59 -21.66 12.04
C ILE A 395 -5.95 -22.92 12.62
N THR A 396 -5.45 -22.87 13.85
CA THR A 396 -4.85 -24.04 14.50
C THR A 396 -5.86 -25.19 14.60
N GLN A 397 -7.13 -24.88 14.89
CA GLN A 397 -8.22 -25.85 14.91
C GLN A 397 -8.51 -26.46 13.52
N TYR A 398 -8.27 -25.72 12.45
CA TYR A 398 -8.66 -26.09 11.08
C TYR A 398 -7.53 -26.67 10.22
N ASN A 399 -6.31 -26.19 10.38
CA ASN A 399 -5.15 -26.56 9.56
C ASN A 399 -4.30 -27.68 10.17
N GLY A 400 -4.59 -28.16 11.39
CA GLY A 400 -4.03 -29.43 11.88
C GLY A 400 -2.50 -29.55 11.82
N TRP A 401 -1.75 -28.46 12.00
CA TRP A 401 -0.29 -28.51 12.10
C TRP A 401 0.21 -29.20 13.39
N ASP A 402 -0.68 -29.66 14.26
CA ASP A 402 -0.42 -30.78 15.17
C ASP A 402 -0.72 -32.11 14.45
N TYR A 403 0.15 -32.44 13.49
CA TYR A 403 0.35 -33.81 13.07
C TYR A 403 1.30 -34.46 14.10
N THR A 404 0.73 -35.18 15.07
CA THR A 404 1.50 -35.98 16.04
C THR A 404 1.44 -37.48 15.78
N GLY A 405 0.87 -37.93 14.66
CA GLY A 405 0.79 -39.35 14.31
C GLY A 405 1.76 -39.65 13.19
N ASP A 406 2.62 -40.67 13.32
CA ASP A 406 3.69 -41.01 12.35
C ASP A 406 3.21 -41.39 10.92
N VAL A 407 1.91 -41.34 10.62
CA VAL A 407 1.34 -41.78 9.33
C VAL A 407 0.30 -40.78 8.81
N MET A 408 0.50 -40.28 7.59
CA MET A 408 -0.45 -39.36 6.94
C MET A 408 -1.80 -40.06 6.78
N PRO A 409 -2.93 -39.38 7.06
CA PRO A 409 -4.23 -39.97 6.75
C PRO A 409 -4.32 -40.24 5.25
N PRO A 410 -4.85 -41.41 4.83
CA PRO A 410 -5.00 -41.73 3.42
C PRO A 410 -5.97 -40.74 2.76
N PRO A 411 -5.80 -40.48 1.45
CA PRO A 411 -6.69 -39.59 0.72
C PRO A 411 -8.14 -40.09 0.82
N PRO A 412 -9.13 -39.19 0.93
CA PRO A 412 -10.53 -39.61 1.03
C PRO A 412 -10.95 -40.33 -0.26
N GLY A 413 -11.34 -41.61 -0.12
CA GLY A 413 -11.98 -42.40 -1.19
C GLY A 413 -11.23 -43.62 -1.71
N SER A 414 -10.69 -44.48 -0.84
CA SER A 414 -10.35 -45.88 -1.19
C SER A 414 -11.48 -46.84 -0.84
#